data_AF-A0A9D7W485-F1
#
_entry.id   AF-A0A9D7W485-F1
#
_cell.length_a   1.000
_cell.length_b   1.000
_cell.length_c   1.000
_cell.angle_alpha   90.00
_cell.angle_beta   90.00
_cell.angle_gamma   90.00
#
_symmetry.space_group_name_H-M   'P 1'
#
loop_
_entity.id
_entity.type
_entity.pdbx_description
1 polymer ?
#
loop_
_entity_poly.entity_id
_entity_poly.type
_entity_poly.pdbx_seq_one_letter_code
_entity_poly.pdbx_strand_id
1 'polypeptide(L)'
;MPHPLLPDLETLVTDVASSKGFDLCGIQLLTHMSPMTLEVQIRHSSGADVSLDDCAGFSGVLGDALEASTLLTEAYVLEISSP
;
A
#
# COMPACT_ATOMS: atom_id res chain seq x y z
N MET A 1 -6.95 4.57 -17.51
CA MET A 1 -5.49 4.57 -17.74
C MET A 1 -4.84 4.54 -16.38
N PRO A 2 -3.84 3.65 -16.14
CA PRO A 2 -3.13 3.64 -14.87
C PRO A 2 -2.44 4.99 -14.66
N HIS A 3 -2.47 5.50 -13.43
CA HIS A 3 -1.79 6.73 -13.06
C HIS A 3 -0.28 6.59 -13.26
N PRO A 4 0.43 7.64 -13.73
CA PRO A 4 1.86 7.55 -14.03
C PRO A 4 2.73 7.22 -12.81
N LEU A 5 2.21 7.42 -11.60
CA LEU A 5 2.87 7.12 -10.32
C LEU A 5 2.69 5.67 -9.84
N LEU A 6 1.78 4.90 -10.45
CA LEU A 6 1.54 3.50 -10.05
C LEU A 6 2.80 2.62 -10.05
N PRO A 7 3.70 2.63 -11.06
CA PRO A 7 4.86 1.75 -11.05
C PRO A 7 5.86 2.08 -9.92
N ASP A 8 6.08 3.36 -9.63
CA ASP A 8 6.93 3.80 -8.51
C ASP A 8 6.31 3.41 -7.15
N LEU A 9 5.01 3.62 -7.00
CA LEU A 9 4.27 3.21 -5.80
C LEU A 9 4.30 1.68 -5.62
N GLU A 10 4.07 0.92 -6.70
CA GLU A 10 4.10 -0.54 -6.67
C GLU A 10 5.48 -1.05 -6.25
N THR A 11 6.55 -0.43 -6.76
CA THR A 11 7.93 -0.78 -6.39
C THR A 11 8.19 -0.51 -4.90
N LEU A 12 7.81 0.67 -4.41
CA LEU A 12 7.96 1.03 -2.99
C LEU A 12 7.16 0.09 -2.09
N VAL A 13 5.90 -0.15 -2.41
CA VAL A 13 5.00 -1.01 -1.64
C VAL A 13 5.53 -2.44 -1.60
N THR A 14 6.02 -2.95 -2.73
CA THR A 14 6.60 -4.31 -2.82
C THR A 14 7.83 -4.45 -1.92
N ASP A 15 8.72 -3.45 -1.90
CA ASP A 15 9.91 -3.46 -1.04
C ASP A 15 9.54 -3.46 0.45
N VAL A 16 8.61 -2.57 0.84
CA VAL A 16 8.13 -2.47 2.22
C VAL A 16 7.40 -3.76 2.66
N ALA A 17 6.55 -4.32 1.80
CA ALA A 17 5.85 -5.58 2.05
C ALA A 17 6.84 -6.73 2.27
N SER A 18 7.81 -6.88 1.36
CA SER A 18 8.84 -7.93 1.44
C SER A 18 9.67 -7.83 2.73
N SER A 19 10.03 -6.60 3.13
CA SER A 19 10.76 -6.32 4.37
C SER A 19 9.98 -6.72 5.64
N LYS A 20 8.65 -6.76 5.56
CA LYS A 20 7.75 -7.12 6.65
C LYS A 20 7.22 -8.56 6.58
N GLY A 21 7.59 -9.34 5.56
CA GLY A 21 7.13 -10.71 5.38
C GLY A 21 5.74 -10.82 4.74
N PHE A 22 5.33 -9.79 3.99
CA PHE A 22 4.11 -9.77 3.20
C PHE A 22 4.44 -9.76 1.71
N ASP A 23 3.53 -10.31 0.91
CA ASP A 23 3.53 -10.19 -0.55
C ASP A 23 2.44 -9.22 -1.00
N LEU A 24 2.80 -8.35 -1.95
CA LEU A 24 1.86 -7.47 -2.64
C LEU A 24 1.00 -8.30 -3.61
N CYS A 25 -0.30 -8.34 -3.38
CA CYS A 25 -1.26 -9.00 -4.26
C CYS A 25 -1.84 -8.05 -5.30
N GLY A 26 -1.96 -6.76 -4.97
CA GLY A 26 -2.48 -5.74 -5.87
C GLY A 26 -2.40 -4.34 -5.28
N ILE A 27 -2.38 -3.34 -6.15
CA ILE A 27 -2.35 -1.93 -5.79
C ILE A 27 -3.30 -1.15 -6.71
N GLN A 28 -4.09 -0.25 -6.13
CA GLN A 28 -5.05 0.55 -6.87
C GLN A 28 -5.04 2.00 -6.37
N LEU A 29 -5.05 2.95 -7.31
CA LEU A 29 -5.19 4.36 -6.99
C LEU A 29 -6.57 4.86 -7.41
N LEU A 30 -7.44 5.06 -6.42
CA LEU A 30 -8.82 5.51 -6.57
C LEU A 30 -8.89 7.04 -6.57
N THR A 31 -8.52 7.66 -7.68
CA THR A 31 -8.54 9.13 -7.83
C THR A 31 -9.92 9.73 -8.05
N HIS A 32 -10.96 8.91 -8.12
CA HIS A 32 -12.34 9.38 -8.15
C HIS A 32 -12.88 9.73 -6.75
N MET A 33 -12.14 9.34 -5.70
CA MET A 33 -12.43 9.67 -4.30
C MET A 33 -11.84 11.05 -3.95
N SER A 34 -12.42 11.73 -2.95
CA SER A 34 -11.92 13.02 -2.45
C SER A 34 -11.82 12.98 -0.92
N PRO A 35 -10.60 12.86 -0.34
CA PRO A 35 -9.30 12.71 -1.00
C PRO A 35 -9.15 11.36 -1.74
N MET A 36 -8.16 11.25 -2.63
CA MET A 36 -7.90 10.01 -3.38
C MET A 36 -7.52 8.87 -2.44
N THR A 37 -7.84 7.62 -2.80
CA THR A 37 -7.48 6.45 -1.98
C THR A 37 -6.42 5.62 -2.66
N LEU A 38 -5.32 5.32 -1.95
CA LEU A 38 -4.36 4.29 -2.33
C LEU A 38 -4.76 3.00 -1.61
N GLU A 39 -5.33 2.05 -2.34
CA GLU A 39 -5.67 0.72 -1.85
C GLU A 39 -4.52 -0.24 -2.14
N VAL A 40 -4.07 -0.94 -1.10
CA VAL A 40 -3.00 -1.94 -1.19
C VAL A 40 -3.53 -3.26 -0.65
N GLN A 41 -3.44 -4.30 -1.47
CA GLN A 41 -3.83 -5.66 -1.13
C GLN A 41 -2.59 -6.47 -0.79
N ILE A 42 -2.48 -6.93 0.46
CA ILE A 42 -1.36 -7.73 0.94
C ILE A 42 -1.80 -9.14 1.36
N ARG A 43 -0.83 -10.05 1.42
CA ARG A 43 -0.98 -11.36 2.06
C ARG A 43 0.29 -11.74 2.80
N HIS A 44 0.19 -12.57 3.83
CA HIS A 44 1.39 -13.13 4.46
C HIS A 44 2.13 -14.04 3.49
N SER A 45 3.45 -13.89 3.40
CA SER A 45 4.30 -14.79 2.59
C SER A 45 4.26 -16.24 3.08
N SER A 46 3.87 -16.43 4.34
CA SER A 46 3.66 -17.76 4.93
C SER A 46 2.34 -18.43 4.49
N GLY A 47 1.46 -17.70 3.78
CA GLY A 47 0.12 -18.17 3.40
C GLY A 47 -0.92 -18.09 4.51
N ALA A 48 -0.61 -17.41 5.62
CA ALA A 48 -1.56 -17.14 6.71
C ALA A 48 -2.54 -16.01 6.34
N ASP A 49 -3.70 -15.99 7.00
CA ASP A 49 -4.66 -14.89 6.90
C ASP A 49 -4.07 -13.60 7.49
N VAL A 50 -4.34 -12.47 6.83
CA VAL A 50 -3.94 -11.15 7.30
C VAL A 50 -4.92 -10.71 8.37
N SER A 51 -4.43 -10.39 9.56
CA SER A 51 -5.24 -9.88 10.66
C SER A 51 -5.38 -8.35 10.59
N LEU A 52 -6.37 -7.79 11.28
CA LEU A 52 -6.52 -6.32 11.39
C LEU A 52 -5.27 -5.65 11.99
N ASP A 53 -4.57 -6.33 12.90
CA ASP A 53 -3.32 -5.84 13.49
C ASP A 53 -2.18 -5.78 12.46
N ASP A 54 -2.09 -6.78 11.57
CA ASP A 54 -1.14 -6.78 10.45
C ASP A 54 -1.42 -5.59 9.51
N CYS A 55 -2.70 -5.37 9.17
CA CYS A 55 -3.10 -4.24 8.33
C CYS A 55 -2.74 -2.89 9.00
N ALA A 56 -2.98 -2.75 10.29
CA ALA A 56 -2.67 -1.53 11.03
C ALA A 56 -1.15 -1.30 11.18
N GLY A 57 -0.39 -2.37 11.42
CA GLY A 57 1.07 -2.31 11.48
C GLY A 57 1.67 -1.98 10.12
N PHE A 58 1.16 -2.60 9.06
CA PHE A 58 1.62 -2.37 7.70
C PHE A 58 1.25 -0.96 7.20
N SER A 59 0.03 -0.48 7.46
CA SER A 59 -0.39 0.86 7.06
C SER A 59 0.48 1.95 7.68
N GLY A 60 0.89 1.80 8.94
CA GLY A 60 1.81 2.72 9.60
C GLY A 60 3.20 2.75 8.94
N VAL A 61 3.77 1.57 8.65
CA VAL A 61 5.11 1.47 8.03
C VAL A 61 5.09 1.96 6.59
N LEU A 62 4.07 1.57 5.82
CA LEU A 62 3.95 2.00 4.44
C LEU A 62 3.67 3.50 4.35
N GLY A 63 2.85 4.06 5.25
CA GLY A 63 2.63 5.50 5.35
C GLY A 63 3.96 6.25 5.54
N ASP A 64 4.80 5.84 6.48
CA ASP A 64 6.10 6.46 6.71
C ASP A 64 7.02 6.41 5.47
N ALA A 65 7.04 5.26 4.79
CA ALA A 65 7.80 5.09 3.54
C ALA A 65 7.27 5.99 2.41
N LEU A 66 5.95 6.14 2.28
CA LEU A 66 5.31 7.03 1.31
C LEU A 66 5.67 8.49 1.59
N GLU A 67 5.58 8.95 2.83
CA GLU A 67 5.97 10.30 3.22
C GLU A 67 7.46 10.56 2.94
N ALA A 68 8.34 9.60 3.25
CA ALA A 68 9.78 9.70 2.97
C ALA A 68 10.10 9.73 1.46
N SER A 69 9.32 9.01 0.65
CA SER A 69 9.48 8.97 -0.81
C SER A 69 9.03 10.26 -1.50
N THR A 70 8.15 11.05 -0.86
CA THR A 70 7.50 12.24 -1.43
C THR A 70 6.76 12.00 -2.76
N LEU A 71 6.42 10.74 -3.06
CA LEU A 71 5.70 10.36 -4.29
C LEU A 71 4.27 10.92 -4.33
N LEU A 72 3.60 10.95 -3.17
CA LEU A 72 2.27 11.53 -2.99
C LEU A 72 2.41 12.88 -2.30
N THR A 73 2.13 13.97 -3.03
CA THR A 73 2.20 15.33 -2.49
C THR A 73 0.82 15.91 -2.16
N GLU A 74 -0.24 15.24 -2.60
CA GLU A 74 -1.63 15.61 -2.34
C GLU A 74 -2.23 14.77 -1.21
N ALA A 75 -3.34 15.24 -0.63
CA ALA A 75 -4.04 14.47 0.41
C ALA A 75 -4.54 13.14 -0.15
N TYR A 76 -4.25 12.05 0.56
CA TYR A 76 -4.67 10.69 0.23
C TYR A 76 -5.16 9.93 1.46
N VAL A 77 -5.94 8.88 1.23
CA VAL A 77 -6.26 7.84 2.22
C VAL A 77 -5.45 6.59 1.86
N LEU A 78 -4.72 6.03 2.82
CA LEU A 78 -4.09 4.72 2.68
C LEU A 78 -5.02 3.65 3.22
N GLU A 79 -5.39 2.68 2.38
CA GLU A 79 -6.20 1.53 2.75
C GLU A 79 -5.41 0.24 2.55
N ILE A 80 -5.36 -0.61 3.58
CA ILE A 80 -4.72 -1.92 3.54
C ILE A 80 -5.79 -2.98 3.67
N SER A 81 -5.85 -3.86 2.67
CA SER A 81 -6.84 -4.93 2.56
C SER A 81 -6.15 -6.25 2.26
N SER A 82 -6.85 -7.37 2.48
CA SER A 82 -6.45 -8.69 2.03
C SER A 82 -7.29 -9.10 0.82
N PRO A 83 -6.73 -9.84 -0.17
CA PRO A 83 -7.45 -10.32 -1.34
C PRO A 83 -8.51 -11.39 -1.02
#